data_AF-H1DDS7-F1
#
_entry.id   AF-H1DDS7-F1
#
_cell.length_a   1.000
_cell.length_b   1.000
_cell.length_c   1.000
_cell.angle_alpha   90.00
_cell.angle_beta   90.00
_cell.angle_gamma   90.00
#
_symmetry.space_group_name_H-M   'P 1'
#
loop_
_entity.id
_entity.type
_entity.pdbx_description
1 polymer ?
#
loop_
_entity_poly.entity_id
_entity_poly.type
_entity_poly.pdbx_seq_one_letter_code
_entity_poly.pdbx_strand_id
1 'polypeptide(L)'
;MFTEKRKYDYWGELILKKSRILKEACRPQEDKVNWLFMKAGENLYSFVYKIESPSEAIYGKPFKAKFAFTMSDKIRKIVKMNQVYEVFRGPEPIGEIILKRIID
;
A
#
# COMPACT_ATOMS: atom_id res chain seq x y z
N MET A 1 14.54 11.65 6.36
CA MET A 1 15.64 10.83 5.80
C MET A 1 15.03 9.74 4.94
N PHE A 2 15.01 9.92 3.62
CA PHE A 2 14.63 8.87 2.67
C PHE A 2 15.86 7.99 2.49
N THR A 3 15.93 6.86 3.20
CA THR A 3 16.99 5.88 2.96
C THR A 3 16.82 5.30 1.55
N GLU A 4 17.82 5.51 0.71
CA GLU A 4 17.87 5.12 -0.71
C GLU A 4 17.82 3.60 -0.97
N LYS A 5 17.66 2.79 0.08
CA LYS A 5 17.48 1.33 0.01
C LYS A 5 16.36 0.89 0.95
N ARG A 6 15.12 1.32 0.68
CA ARG A 6 13.95 0.71 1.33
C ARG A 6 13.86 -0.74 0.87
N LYS A 7 13.98 -1.67 1.83
CA LYS A 7 13.69 -3.09 1.62
C LYS A 7 12.18 -3.25 1.56
N TYR A 8 11.70 -3.94 0.53
CA TYR A 8 10.28 -4.23 0.34
C TYR A 8 10.06 -5.70 0.61
N ASP A 9 9.49 -6.03 1.76
CA ASP A 9 9.41 -7.42 2.23
C ASP A 9 8.23 -8.19 1.62
N TYR A 10 7.28 -7.49 1.00
CA TYR A 10 6.05 -8.11 0.47
C TYR A 10 5.78 -7.74 -0.99
N TRP A 11 5.10 -8.65 -1.67
CA TRP A 11 4.55 -8.47 -3.00
C TRP A 11 3.06 -8.83 -3.00
N GLY A 12 2.26 -8.07 -3.76
CA GLY A 12 0.84 -8.33 -3.89
C GLY A 12 0.10 -7.28 -4.70
N GLU A 13 -1.19 -7.13 -4.40
CA GLU A 13 -2.12 -6.28 -5.15
C GLU A 13 -2.61 -5.13 -4.27
N LEU A 14 -2.73 -3.95 -4.89
CA LEU A 14 -3.28 -2.75 -4.27
C LEU A 14 -4.40 -2.21 -5.16
N ILE A 15 -5.55 -1.92 -4.55
CA ILE A 15 -6.66 -1.23 -5.20
C ILE A 15 -6.83 0.08 -4.47
N LEU A 16 -6.61 1.21 -5.15
CA LEU A 16 -6.82 2.53 -4.56
C LEU A 16 -8.00 3.23 -5.21
N LYS A 17 -8.80 3.92 -4.41
CA LYS A 17 -9.71 4.97 -4.81
C LYS A 17 -8.98 6.30 -4.68
N LYS A 18 -9.32 7.26 -5.54
CA LYS A 18 -8.74 8.59 -5.46
C LYS A 18 -9.19 9.26 -4.14
N SER A 19 -8.22 9.61 -3.30
CA SER A 19 -8.48 10.33 -2.05
C SER A 19 -9.01 11.74 -2.33
N ARG A 20 -9.94 12.22 -1.49
CA ARG A 20 -10.51 13.57 -1.59
C ARG A 20 -9.48 14.68 -1.43
N ILE A 21 -8.35 14.40 -0.78
CA ILE A 21 -7.28 15.40 -0.60
C ILE A 21 -6.41 15.60 -1.85
N LEU A 22 -6.52 14.71 -2.85
CA LEU A 22 -5.84 14.87 -4.14
C LEU A 22 -6.68 15.78 -5.06
N LYS A 23 -6.32 17.06 -5.10
CA LYS A 23 -7.03 18.09 -5.89
C LYS A 23 -6.86 17.93 -7.41
N GLU A 24 -5.74 17.38 -7.87
CA GLU A 24 -5.42 17.25 -9.29
C GLU A 24 -5.86 15.90 -9.87
N ALA A 25 -6.10 15.83 -11.17
CA ALA A 25 -6.38 14.59 -11.90
C ALA A 25 -5.08 13.77 -12.07
N CYS A 26 -4.53 13.27 -10.97
CA CYS A 26 -3.34 12.44 -10.98
C CYS A 26 -3.68 10.96 -11.10
N ARG A 27 -2.74 10.16 -11.60
CA ARG A 27 -2.74 8.68 -11.52
C ARG A 27 -2.09 8.22 -10.21
N PRO A 28 -2.28 6.94 -9.79
CA PRO A 28 -1.59 6.40 -8.62
C PRO A 28 -0.07 6.61 -8.63
N GLN A 29 0.61 6.48 -9.78
CA GLN A 29 2.07 6.70 -9.83
C GLN A 29 2.50 8.16 -9.66
N GLU A 30 1.60 9.11 -9.89
CA GLU A 30 1.84 10.54 -9.74
C GLU A 30 1.53 11.02 -8.30
N ASP A 31 1.03 10.13 -7.45
CA ASP A 31 0.77 10.42 -6.06
C ASP A 31 2.08 10.62 -5.30
N LYS A 32 2.37 11.87 -4.95
CA LYS A 32 3.55 12.23 -4.16
C LYS A 32 3.48 11.66 -2.73
N VAL A 33 2.30 11.28 -2.26
CA VAL A 33 2.06 10.71 -0.92
C VAL A 33 1.89 9.18 -1.03
N ASN A 34 3.01 8.48 -1.14
CA ASN A 34 3.07 7.02 -1.17
C ASN A 34 3.09 6.36 0.22
N TRP A 35 2.71 7.11 1.26
CA TRP A 35 2.62 6.62 2.63
C TRP A 35 1.15 6.42 2.99
N LEU A 36 0.76 5.16 3.19
CA LEU A 36 -0.61 4.74 3.49
C LEU A 36 -0.64 3.91 4.76
N PHE A 37 -1.84 3.61 5.25
CA PHE A 37 -2.04 2.75 6.41
C PHE A 37 -2.90 1.56 6.05
N MET A 38 -2.51 0.37 6.49
CA MET A 38 -3.30 -0.84 6.38
C MET A 38 -3.91 -1.15 7.72
N LYS A 39 -5.22 -1.42 7.75
CA LYS A 39 -5.91 -1.86 8.97
C LYS A 39 -5.84 -3.38 9.08
N ALA A 40 -5.26 -3.87 10.17
CA ALA A 40 -5.23 -5.29 10.50
C ALA A 40 -5.59 -5.49 11.98
N GLY A 41 -6.72 -6.18 12.21
CA GLY A 41 -7.36 -6.18 13.53
C GLY A 41 -7.82 -4.77 13.91
N GLU A 42 -7.49 -4.35 15.13
CA GLU A 42 -7.82 -3.03 15.67
C GLU A 42 -6.74 -1.97 15.40
N ASN A 43 -5.63 -2.34 14.74
CA ASN A 43 -4.47 -1.48 14.55
C ASN A 43 -4.31 -1.01 13.11
N LEU A 44 -3.71 0.18 12.96
CA LEU A 44 -3.25 0.73 11.69
C LEU A 44 -1.73 0.59 11.57
N TYR A 45 -1.29 0.07 10.42
CA TYR A 45 0.12 -0.13 10.12
C TYR A 45 0.52 0.69 8.92
N SER A 46 1.47 1.60 9.12
CA SER A 46 2.01 2.40 8.03
C SER A 46 2.81 1.56 7.05
N PHE A 47 2.61 1.82 5.76
CA PHE A 47 3.37 1.21 4.69
C PHE A 47 3.61 2.18 3.55
N VAL A 48 4.64 1.88 2.79
CA VAL A 48 4.91 2.47 1.48
C VAL A 48 4.93 1.37 0.44
N TYR A 49 4.71 1.75 -0.81
CA TYR A 49 4.64 0.80 -1.91
C TYR A 49 5.44 1.26 -3.12
N LYS A 50 5.81 0.30 -3.97
CA LYS A 50 6.41 0.52 -5.28
C LYS A 50 5.61 -0.26 -6.31
N ILE A 51 4.98 0.46 -7.23
CA ILE A 51 4.20 -0.11 -8.32
C ILE A 51 5.14 -0.88 -9.26
N GLU A 52 4.75 -2.08 -9.70
CA GLU A 52 5.56 -2.86 -10.65
C GLU A 52 5.46 -2.34 -12.09
N SER A 53 4.25 -2.03 -12.55
CA SER A 53 3.98 -1.45 -13.88
C SER A 53 3.27 -0.10 -13.73
N PRO A 54 4.00 1.02 -13.51
CA PRO A 54 3.40 2.33 -13.25
C PRO A 54 2.43 2.81 -14.33
N SER A 55 2.71 2.53 -15.61
CA SER A 55 1.85 2.94 -16.73
C SER A 55 0.44 2.33 -16.69
N GLU A 56 0.29 1.19 -16.03
CA GLU A 56 -0.97 0.42 -15.96
C GLU A 56 -1.76 0.68 -14.69
N ALA A 57 -1.16 1.35 -13.69
CA ALA A 57 -1.83 1.62 -12.43
C ALA A 57 -2.89 2.71 -12.61
N ILE A 58 -4.14 2.37 -12.29
CA ILE A 58 -5.29 3.28 -12.35
C ILE A 58 -6.16 3.09 -11.11
N TYR A 59 -6.75 4.19 -10.64
CA TYR A 59 -7.67 4.15 -9.52
C TYR A 59 -8.89 3.27 -9.83
N GLY A 60 -9.38 2.56 -8.82
CA GLY A 60 -10.51 1.64 -8.90
C GLY A 60 -10.17 0.26 -9.48
N LYS A 61 -8.94 0.02 -9.94
CA LYS A 61 -8.50 -1.31 -10.40
C LYS A 61 -7.31 -1.82 -9.59
N PRO A 62 -7.18 -3.14 -9.44
CA PRO A 62 -6.01 -3.73 -8.81
C PRO A 62 -4.77 -3.52 -9.67
N PHE A 63 -3.66 -3.17 -9.03
CA PHE A 63 -2.34 -3.17 -9.63
C PHE A 63 -1.32 -3.84 -8.70
N LYS A 64 -0.27 -4.40 -9.30
CA LYS A 64 0.79 -5.09 -8.57
C LYS A 64 1.77 -4.11 -7.97
N ALA A 65 2.13 -4.34 -6.72
CA ALA A 65 3.09 -3.53 -6.01
C ALA A 65 3.91 -4.35 -5.02
N LYS A 66 5.09 -3.82 -4.71
CA LYS A 66 5.91 -4.25 -3.58
C LYS A 66 5.61 -3.35 -2.39
N PHE A 67 5.56 -3.90 -1.18
CA PHE A 67 5.20 -3.18 0.03
C PHE A 67 6.29 -3.27 1.08
N ALA A 68 6.52 -2.16 1.78
CA ALA A 68 7.39 -2.07 2.93
C ALA A 68 6.60 -1.45 4.08
N PHE A 69 6.57 -2.14 5.22
CA PHE A 69 5.87 -1.69 6.41
C PHE A 69 6.86 -1.12 7.43
N THR A 70 6.50 -0.03 8.11
CA THR A 70 7.38 0.57 9.14
C THR A 70 7.60 -0.37 10.33
N MET A 71 6.63 -1.24 10.62
CA MET A 71 6.68 -2.23 11.72
C MET A 71 6.67 -3.67 11.19
N SER A 72 7.66 -4.00 10.35
CA SER A 72 7.76 -5.29 9.64
C SER A 72 7.60 -6.51 10.57
N ASP A 73 8.26 -6.52 11.73
CA ASP A 73 8.21 -7.64 12.68
C ASP A 73 6.80 -7.88 13.26
N LYS A 74 6.05 -6.80 13.52
CA LYS A 74 4.67 -6.92 14.01
C LYS A 74 3.74 -7.37 12.90
N ILE A 75 3.90 -6.78 11.71
CA ILE A 75 3.11 -7.11 10.53
C ILE A 75 3.23 -8.59 10.19
N ARG A 76 4.45 -9.14 10.18
CA ARG A 76 4.70 -10.55 9.86
C ARG A 76 3.96 -11.55 10.73
N LYS A 77 3.58 -11.17 11.96
CA LYS A 77 2.84 -12.03 12.90
C LYS A 77 1.32 -11.95 12.73
N ILE A 78 0.82 -10.91 12.07
CA ILE A 78 -0.61 -10.55 12.05
C ILE A 78 -1.20 -10.75 10.65
N VAL A 79 -0.45 -10.42 9.61
CA VAL A 79 -0.94 -10.51 8.24
C VAL A 79 -0.97 -11.94 7.75
N LYS A 80 -2.04 -12.28 7.05
CA LYS A 80 -2.22 -13.55 6.35
C LYS A 80 -2.14 -13.28 4.86
N MET A 81 -1.44 -14.15 4.13
CA MET A 81 -1.38 -14.04 2.68
C MET A 81 -2.76 -14.29 2.07
N ASN A 82 -3.05 -13.63 0.96
CA ASN A 82 -4.31 -13.67 0.21
C ASN A 82 -5.53 -13.15 0.98
N GLN A 83 -5.33 -12.49 2.13
CA GLN A 83 -6.38 -11.77 2.83
C GLN A 83 -6.48 -10.33 2.34
N VAL A 84 -7.70 -9.80 2.26
CA VAL A 84 -7.98 -8.40 1.97
C VAL A 84 -7.90 -7.58 3.25
N TYR A 85 -7.14 -6.48 3.20
CA TYR A 85 -7.07 -5.49 4.27
C TYR A 85 -7.47 -4.12 3.76
N GLU A 86 -8.18 -3.36 4.57
CA GLU A 86 -8.57 -1.98 4.25
C GLU A 86 -7.35 -1.04 4.29
N VAL A 87 -7.29 -0.12 3.34
CA VAL A 87 -6.22 0.87 3.19
C VAL A 87 -6.76 2.27 3.43
N PHE A 88 -6.01 3.06 4.21
CA PHE A 88 -6.37 4.39 4.66
C PHE A 88 -5.30 5.43 4.29
N ARG A 89 -5.76 6.66 4.09
CA ARG A 89 -4.95 7.88 4.04
C ARG A 89 -5.47 8.85 5.09
N GLY A 90 -4.69 9.00 6.18
CA GLY A 90 -5.23 9.62 7.38
C GLY A 90 -6.48 8.85 7.86
N PRO A 91 -7.62 9.53 8.10
CA PRO A 91 -8.87 8.86 8.49
C PRO A 91 -9.68 8.34 7.29
N GLU A 92 -9.31 8.65 6.05
CA GLU A 92 -10.10 8.31 4.86
C GLU A 92 -9.80 6.87 4.41
N PRO A 93 -10.80 5.98 4.31
CA PRO A 93 -10.64 4.70 3.64
C PRO A 93 -10.54 4.92 2.13
N ILE A 94 -9.41 4.51 1.56
CA ILE A 94 -9.08 4.78 0.16
C ILE A 94 -8.78 3.52 -0.64
N GLY A 95 -8.98 2.32 -0.10
CA GLY A 95 -8.66 1.13 -0.88
C GLY A 95 -8.52 -0.16 -0.10
N GLU A 96 -7.90 -1.12 -0.77
CA GLU A 96 -7.68 -2.47 -0.31
C GLU A 96 -6.28 -2.95 -0.71
N ILE A 97 -5.67 -3.76 0.14
CA ILE A 97 -4.39 -4.41 -0.12
C ILE A 97 -4.53 -5.92 0.10
N ILE A 98 -3.94 -6.70 -0.81
CA ILE A 98 -3.85 -8.15 -0.72
C ILE A 98 -2.38 -8.53 -0.81
N LEU A 99 -1.80 -8.98 0.29
CA LEU A 99 -0.43 -9.49 0.31
C LEU A 99 -0.42 -10.91 -0.25
N LYS A 100 0.32 -11.16 -1.33
CA LYS A 100 0.33 -12.47 -2.01
C LYS A 100 1.57 -13.29 -1.65
N ARG A 101 2.71 -12.64 -1.42
CA ARG A 101 3.99 -13.30 -1.17
C ARG A 101 4.91 -12.44 -0.30
N ILE A 102 5.72 -13.09 0.54
CA ILE A 102 6.89 -12.51 1.21
C ILE A 102 8.08 -12.64 0.27
N ILE A 103 8.78 -11.54 -0.01
CA ILE A 103 9.88 -11.50 -1.00
C ILE A 103 11.26 -11.17 -0.40
N ASP A 104 11.30 -10.88 0.90
CA ASP A 104 12.51 -10.60 1.69
C ASP A 104 13.42 -9.51 1.07
#